data_AF-A0A9Q3I1P3-F1
#
_entry.id   AF-A0A9Q3I1P3-F1
#
_cell.length_a   1.000
_cell.length_b   1.000
_cell.length_c   1.000
_cell.angle_alpha   90.00
_cell.angle_beta   90.00
_cell.angle_gamma   90.00
#
_symmetry.space_group_name_H-M   'P 1'
#
loop_
_entity.id
_entity.type
_entity.pdbx_description
1 polymer ?
#
loop_
_entity_poly.entity_id
_entity_poly.type
_entity_poly.pdbx_seq_one_letter_code
_entity_poly.pdbx_strand_id
1 'polypeptide(L)'
;LSCSFFVGDAAGRPAKGSIPKDWTDTDRKMALNIGISFFTPEEYFCGEETRTDFILSGFDPLKYDHDQPAWHPATTPLALGPILTKFPDSSIKHSPCEIVLFVGPPSVGKTTLFKNFFAPRGYKHVNQDTLKSFDKCHKTVAESIKASQSCVVDNTNPSKQTRSAYVLLARKLSCQIRCVYFTAPIELAKHNNVYRVFHTSNEDSRSLLPTLAFSSYAKNFEEPALEEGFDEMKKVNFVFEGTESERSAWHMYLV
;
A
#
# COMPACT_ATOMS: atom_id res chain seq x y z
N LEU A 1 14.31 24.69 -19.33
CA LEU A 1 13.76 23.46 -19.94
C LEU A 1 12.80 23.72 -21.10
N SER A 2 12.24 24.92 -21.27
CA SER A 2 11.24 25.21 -22.31
C SER A 2 11.71 25.01 -23.77
N CYS A 3 13.02 24.95 -24.02
CA CYS A 3 13.59 24.67 -25.35
C CYS A 3 14.18 23.25 -25.47
N SER A 4 13.97 22.39 -24.47
CA SER A 4 14.47 21.03 -24.45
C SER A 4 13.37 20.05 -24.85
N PHE A 5 13.74 18.94 -25.47
CA PHE A 5 12.86 17.85 -25.84
C PHE A 5 13.57 16.51 -25.62
N PHE A 6 12.80 15.42 -25.61
CA PHE A 6 13.29 14.05 -25.50
C PHE A 6 12.89 13.25 -26.73
N VAL A 7 13.82 12.46 -27.26
CA VAL A 7 13.57 11.57 -28.40
C VAL A 7 13.81 10.13 -27.96
N GLY A 8 12.81 9.26 -28.10
CA GLY A 8 12.90 7.86 -27.66
C GLY A 8 11.90 6.95 -28.37
N ASP A 9 12.21 5.67 -28.46
CA ASP A 9 11.39 4.67 -29.16
C ASP A 9 10.36 3.99 -28.24
N ALA A 10 10.59 3.99 -26.92
CA ALA A 10 9.64 3.47 -25.93
C ALA A 10 8.48 4.46 -25.71
N ALA A 11 7.63 4.59 -26.74
CA ALA A 11 6.61 5.61 -26.86
C ALA A 11 5.18 5.09 -26.60
N GLY A 12 5.00 3.81 -26.28
CA GLY A 12 3.70 3.20 -26.02
C GLY A 12 2.78 3.13 -27.24
N ARG A 13 3.34 3.10 -28.46
CA ARG A 13 2.56 3.07 -29.71
C ARG A 13 1.90 1.70 -29.92
N PRO A 14 0.62 1.63 -30.31
CA PRO A 14 0.00 0.37 -30.71
C PRO A 14 0.50 -0.09 -32.08
N ALA A 15 0.32 -1.38 -32.36
CA ALA A 15 0.69 -1.99 -33.64
C ALA A 15 -0.07 -1.33 -34.80
N LYS A 16 0.60 -1.12 -35.93
CA LYS A 16 0.03 -0.51 -37.13
C LYS A 16 0.52 -1.25 -38.38
N GLY A 17 -0.39 -1.96 -39.06
CA GLY A 17 -0.03 -2.78 -40.21
C GLY A 17 0.99 -3.87 -39.84
N SER A 18 2.15 -3.86 -40.49
CA SER A 18 3.27 -4.76 -40.20
C SER A 18 4.16 -4.30 -39.03
N ILE A 19 3.97 -3.07 -38.53
CA ILE A 19 4.79 -2.53 -37.45
C ILE A 19 4.22 -3.03 -36.12
N PRO A 20 5.02 -3.74 -35.29
CA PRO A 20 4.58 -4.21 -33.99
C PRO A 20 4.33 -3.02 -33.04
N LYS A 21 3.58 -3.27 -31.96
CA LYS A 21 3.47 -2.30 -30.87
C LYS A 21 4.83 -2.08 -30.19
N ASP A 22 5.02 -0.92 -29.59
CA ASP A 22 6.19 -0.69 -28.74
C ASP A 22 6.21 -1.66 -27.55
N TRP A 23 7.41 -2.02 -27.11
CA TRP A 23 7.59 -2.91 -25.96
C TRP A 23 7.20 -2.24 -24.64
N THR A 24 7.55 -0.95 -24.48
CA THR A 24 7.27 -0.12 -23.31
C THR A 24 6.92 1.31 -23.72
N ASP A 25 6.58 2.12 -22.72
CA ASP A 25 6.22 3.54 -22.80
C ASP A 25 7.14 4.42 -21.91
N THR A 26 8.29 3.88 -21.51
CA THR A 26 9.21 4.46 -20.52
C THR A 26 9.78 5.81 -20.95
N ASP A 27 10.09 5.98 -22.23
CA ASP A 27 10.68 7.22 -22.74
C ASP A 27 9.65 8.36 -22.73
N ARG A 28 8.42 8.05 -23.17
CA ARG A 28 7.32 8.99 -23.12
C ARG A 28 6.96 9.36 -21.68
N LYS A 29 6.90 8.38 -20.77
CA LYS A 29 6.68 8.60 -19.33
C LYS A 29 7.77 9.49 -18.71
N MET A 30 9.03 9.28 -19.07
CA MET A 30 10.15 10.12 -18.60
C MET A 30 9.96 11.57 -19.06
N ALA A 31 9.64 11.80 -20.33
CA ALA A 31 9.37 13.15 -20.85
C ALA A 31 8.18 13.81 -20.14
N LEU A 32 7.10 13.07 -19.87
CA LEU A 32 5.94 13.53 -19.11
C LEU A 32 6.31 13.92 -17.67
N ASN A 33 7.11 13.11 -16.98
CA ASN A 33 7.57 13.40 -15.61
C ASN A 33 8.39 14.69 -15.53
N ILE A 34 9.25 14.93 -16.53
CA ILE A 34 10.10 16.13 -16.60
C ILE A 34 9.30 17.36 -17.08
N GLY A 35 8.22 17.14 -17.84
CA GLY A 35 7.42 18.20 -18.45
C GLY A 35 8.06 18.80 -19.70
N ILE A 36 8.69 17.96 -20.54
CA ILE A 36 9.31 18.37 -21.82
C ILE A 36 8.62 17.71 -23.01
N SER A 37 8.74 18.34 -24.19
CA SER A 37 8.23 17.77 -25.44
C SER A 37 8.87 16.41 -25.73
N PHE A 38 8.10 15.49 -26.28
CA PHE A 38 8.54 14.14 -26.64
C PHE A 38 8.32 13.89 -28.13
N PHE A 39 9.28 13.22 -28.77
CA PHE A 39 9.19 12.75 -30.14
C PHE A 39 9.69 11.30 -30.25
N THR A 40 9.17 10.54 -31.20
CA THR A 40 9.82 9.28 -31.61
C THR A 40 10.94 9.56 -32.61
N PRO A 41 11.88 8.61 -32.83
CA PRO A 41 12.93 8.78 -33.83
C PRO A 41 12.36 9.06 -35.24
N GLU A 42 11.25 8.41 -35.60
CA GLU A 42 10.60 8.59 -36.90
C GLU A 42 9.98 9.98 -37.04
N GLU A 43 9.33 10.48 -35.99
CA GLU A 43 8.76 11.83 -35.96
C GLU A 43 9.86 12.90 -36.07
N TYR A 44 10.97 12.73 -35.34
CA TYR A 44 12.00 13.75 -35.23
C TYR A 44 13.02 13.72 -36.38
N PHE A 45 13.51 12.54 -36.77
CA PHE A 45 14.58 12.40 -37.77
C PHE A 45 14.06 12.11 -39.18
N CYS A 46 12.91 11.45 -39.32
CA CYS A 46 12.35 11.09 -40.63
C CYS A 46 11.22 12.03 -41.07
N GLY A 47 10.75 12.93 -40.19
CA GLY A 47 9.67 13.87 -40.50
C GLY A 47 8.31 13.19 -40.64
N GLU A 48 8.13 12.02 -40.01
CA GLU A 48 6.83 11.35 -39.98
C GLU A 48 5.80 12.13 -39.15
N GLU A 49 4.52 11.92 -39.43
CA GLU A 49 3.43 12.54 -38.68
C GLU A 49 3.41 12.04 -37.22
N THR A 50 3.22 12.98 -36.29
CA THR A 50 3.12 12.68 -34.86
C THR A 50 1.95 11.74 -34.57
N ARG A 51 2.24 10.64 -33.88
CA ARG A 51 1.20 9.69 -33.44
C ARG A 51 0.59 10.11 -32.11
N THR A 52 -0.73 10.23 -32.08
CA THR A 52 -1.52 10.57 -30.87
C THR A 52 -2.22 9.36 -30.25
N ASP A 53 -2.07 8.17 -30.83
CA ASP A 53 -2.75 6.94 -30.41
C ASP A 53 -1.93 6.10 -29.41
N PHE A 54 -0.95 6.71 -28.75
CA PHE A 54 -0.15 6.04 -27.72
C PHE A 54 -1.00 5.66 -26.50
N ILE A 55 -0.62 4.58 -25.84
CA ILE A 55 -1.28 4.08 -24.63
C ILE A 55 -0.24 3.97 -23.52
N LEU A 56 -0.46 4.72 -22.44
CA LEU A 56 0.34 4.57 -21.23
C LEU A 56 -0.18 3.36 -20.44
N SER A 57 0.69 2.39 -20.26
CA SER A 57 0.47 1.14 -19.53
C SER A 57 0.76 1.29 -18.05
N GLY A 58 0.12 0.47 -17.21
CA GLY A 58 0.36 0.44 -15.77
C GLY A 58 -0.51 1.40 -14.96
N PHE A 59 -0.03 1.77 -13.78
CA PHE A 59 -0.72 2.69 -12.86
C PHE A 59 -0.57 4.14 -13.35
N ASP A 60 -1.70 4.85 -13.45
CA ASP A 60 -1.71 6.28 -13.76
C ASP A 60 -1.91 7.09 -12.47
N PRO A 61 -0.84 7.58 -11.84
CA PRO A 61 -0.93 8.25 -10.55
C PRO A 61 -1.70 9.58 -10.62
N LEU A 62 -1.76 10.23 -11.80
CA LEU A 62 -2.50 11.47 -12.01
C LEU A 62 -4.02 11.26 -12.03
N LYS A 63 -4.48 10.04 -12.31
CA LYS A 63 -5.91 9.68 -12.34
C LYS A 63 -6.39 9.08 -11.02
N TYR A 64 -5.51 8.92 -10.03
CA TYR A 64 -5.91 8.33 -8.76
C TYR A 64 -6.76 9.32 -7.95
N ASP A 65 -7.93 8.86 -7.52
CA ASP A 65 -8.85 9.66 -6.71
C ASP A 65 -8.39 9.70 -5.25
N HIS A 66 -8.01 10.89 -4.80
CA HIS A 66 -7.57 11.15 -3.43
C HIS A 66 -8.65 11.75 -2.54
N ASP A 67 -9.82 12.10 -3.09
CA ASP A 67 -10.91 12.74 -2.35
C ASP A 67 -11.82 11.70 -1.65
N GLN A 68 -11.44 10.43 -1.75
CA GLN A 68 -12.08 9.34 -1.03
C GLN A 68 -11.84 9.44 0.48
N PRO A 69 -12.81 9.05 1.32
CA PRO A 69 -12.57 8.98 2.76
C PRO A 69 -11.44 8.01 3.06
N ALA A 70 -10.55 8.38 3.99
CA ALA A 70 -9.39 7.56 4.36
C ALA A 70 -9.78 6.14 4.81
N TRP A 71 -10.94 5.98 5.44
CA TRP A 71 -11.53 4.68 5.73
C TRP A 71 -13.06 4.72 5.81
N HIS A 72 -13.69 3.56 5.63
CA HIS A 72 -15.12 3.37 5.79
C HIS A 72 -15.45 1.99 6.40
N PRO A 73 -16.57 1.84 7.13
CA PRO A 73 -17.43 2.92 7.62
C PRO A 73 -16.72 3.77 8.68
N ALA A 74 -17.08 5.04 8.80
CA ALA A 74 -16.53 5.95 9.82
C ALA A 74 -17.34 5.96 11.14
N THR A 75 -18.36 5.10 11.25
CA THR A 75 -19.31 5.03 12.38
C THR A 75 -18.67 4.61 13.70
N THR A 76 -17.55 3.88 13.65
CA THR A 76 -16.72 3.55 14.82
C THR A 76 -15.28 4.00 14.56
N PRO A 77 -14.51 4.33 15.62
CA PRO A 77 -13.12 4.76 15.46
C PRO A 77 -12.22 3.64 14.93
N LEU A 78 -11.17 4.03 14.20
CA LEU A 78 -10.19 3.09 13.65
C LEU A 78 -9.41 2.36 14.76
N ALA A 79 -9.03 3.07 15.83
CA ALA A 79 -8.36 2.52 17.01
C ALA A 79 -9.11 2.94 18.29
N LEU A 80 -9.25 2.02 19.23
CA LEU A 80 -9.97 2.23 20.49
C LEU A 80 -9.06 2.85 21.56
N GLY A 81 -9.68 3.54 22.52
CA GLY A 81 -8.98 4.16 23.65
C GLY A 81 -8.35 5.53 23.34
N PRO A 82 -7.96 6.26 24.40
CA PRO A 82 -7.36 7.57 24.28
C PRO A 82 -5.90 7.49 23.80
N ILE A 83 -5.41 8.58 23.20
CA ILE A 83 -3.99 8.76 22.94
C ILE A 83 -3.28 8.91 24.30
N LEU A 84 -2.22 8.14 24.50
CA LEU A 84 -1.45 8.15 25.74
C LEU A 84 -0.49 9.33 25.72
N THR A 85 -0.61 10.23 26.70
CA THR A 85 0.17 11.48 26.80
C THR A 85 1.49 11.31 27.54
N LYS A 86 1.73 10.14 28.14
CA LYS A 86 3.00 9.74 28.76
C LYS A 86 3.39 8.37 28.22
N PHE A 87 4.68 8.16 27.91
CA PHE A 87 5.19 6.84 27.54
C PHE A 87 4.79 5.84 28.62
N PRO A 88 4.12 4.74 28.26
CA PRO A 88 3.48 3.90 29.26
C PRO A 88 4.53 3.14 30.08
N ASP A 89 4.53 3.43 31.38
CA ASP A 89 4.89 2.48 32.42
C ASP A 89 4.03 1.22 32.22
N SER A 90 4.57 0.20 31.54
CA SER A 90 4.30 -1.26 31.59
C SER A 90 2.89 -1.82 31.95
N SER A 91 1.82 -1.03 31.95
CA SER A 91 0.53 -1.33 32.61
C SER A 91 -0.69 -0.89 31.78
N ILE A 92 -0.52 -0.66 30.48
CA ILE A 92 -1.67 -0.39 29.61
C ILE A 92 -2.56 -1.63 29.57
N LYS A 93 -3.81 -1.47 30.03
CA LYS A 93 -4.86 -2.46 29.88
C LYS A 93 -6.00 -1.87 29.07
N HIS A 94 -6.31 -2.49 27.95
CA HIS A 94 -7.46 -2.17 27.12
C HIS A 94 -8.68 -2.96 27.62
N SER A 95 -9.81 -2.26 27.71
CA SER A 95 -11.11 -2.86 27.99
C SER A 95 -12.18 -2.14 27.14
N PRO A 96 -12.80 -2.80 26.14
CA PRO A 96 -12.50 -4.16 25.69
C PRO A 96 -11.09 -4.28 25.06
N CYS A 97 -10.51 -5.49 25.14
CA CYS A 97 -9.28 -5.85 24.46
C CYS A 97 -9.59 -6.49 23.11
N GLU A 98 -8.81 -6.17 22.08
CA GLU A 98 -9.09 -6.61 20.71
C GLU A 98 -7.83 -7.01 19.91
N ILE A 99 -8.06 -7.83 18.89
CA ILE A 99 -7.09 -8.13 17.83
C ILE A 99 -7.51 -7.36 16.58
N VAL A 100 -6.62 -6.54 16.05
CA VAL A 100 -6.84 -5.86 14.76
C VAL A 100 -5.95 -6.51 13.71
N LEU A 101 -6.58 -7.07 12.68
CA LEU A 101 -5.89 -7.75 11.59
C LEU A 101 -5.82 -6.83 10.37
N PHE A 102 -4.60 -6.41 10.01
CA PHE A 102 -4.40 -5.68 8.77
C PHE A 102 -4.40 -6.64 7.59
N VAL A 103 -5.10 -6.29 6.51
CA VAL A 103 -5.15 -7.07 5.26
C VAL A 103 -4.87 -6.13 4.12
N GLY A 104 -3.90 -6.42 3.26
CA GLY A 104 -3.59 -5.52 2.15
C GLY A 104 -2.22 -5.75 1.55
N PRO A 105 -2.00 -5.28 0.30
CA PRO A 105 -0.73 -5.50 -0.37
C PRO A 105 0.44 -4.81 0.37
N PRO A 106 1.68 -5.29 0.19
CA PRO A 106 2.84 -4.60 0.76
C PRO A 106 2.94 -3.16 0.24
N SER A 107 3.69 -2.31 0.95
CA SER A 107 3.97 -0.92 0.54
C SER A 107 2.78 0.05 0.47
N VAL A 108 1.56 -0.30 0.91
CA VAL A 108 0.40 0.62 0.94
C VAL A 108 0.24 1.48 2.21
N GLY A 109 1.25 1.51 3.09
CA GLY A 109 1.21 2.35 4.29
C GLY A 109 0.63 1.71 5.55
N LYS A 110 0.44 0.38 5.59
CA LYS A 110 -0.06 -0.35 6.77
C LYS A 110 0.68 -0.01 8.06
N THR A 111 2.00 -0.15 8.06
CA THR A 111 2.83 0.19 9.22
C THR A 111 2.76 1.67 9.58
N THR A 112 2.58 2.57 8.61
CA THR A 112 2.38 4.00 8.87
C THR A 112 1.04 4.24 9.59
N LEU A 113 -0.05 3.59 9.13
CA LEU A 113 -1.34 3.62 9.81
C LEU A 113 -1.24 3.10 11.25
N PHE A 114 -0.47 2.01 11.47
CA PHE A 114 -0.18 1.51 12.82
C PHE A 114 0.51 2.58 13.68
N LYS A 115 1.61 3.15 13.20
CA LYS A 115 2.41 4.17 13.92
C LYS A 115 1.58 5.40 14.28
N ASN A 116 0.67 5.84 13.40
CA ASN A 116 -0.11 7.06 13.59
C ASN A 116 -1.36 6.87 14.45
N PHE A 117 -2.06 5.74 14.30
CA PHE A 117 -3.37 5.55 14.93
C PHE A 117 -3.36 4.57 16.10
N PHE A 118 -2.55 3.52 16.06
CA PHE A 118 -2.61 2.42 17.04
C PHE A 118 -1.50 2.50 18.08
N ALA A 119 -0.26 2.76 17.66
CA ALA A 119 0.89 2.85 18.56
C ALA A 119 0.71 3.92 19.67
N PRO A 120 0.18 5.14 19.39
CA PRO A 120 -0.03 6.15 20.42
C PRO A 120 -1.12 5.78 21.43
N ARG A 121 -1.94 4.78 21.13
CA ARG A 121 -2.99 4.22 22.01
C ARG A 121 -2.53 2.95 22.72
N GLY A 122 -1.25 2.62 22.62
CA GLY A 122 -0.63 1.51 23.35
C GLY A 122 -0.85 0.12 22.74
N TYR A 123 -1.31 0.03 21.49
CA TYR A 123 -1.47 -1.27 20.83
C TYR A 123 -0.10 -1.92 20.62
N LYS A 124 -0.02 -3.23 20.88
CA LYS A 124 1.16 -4.02 20.56
C LYS A 124 1.29 -4.19 19.05
N HIS A 125 2.45 -3.85 18.49
CA HIS A 125 2.78 -4.14 17.09
C HIS A 125 3.21 -5.61 16.96
N VAL A 126 2.51 -6.37 16.12
CA VAL A 126 2.88 -7.74 15.76
C VAL A 126 3.18 -7.77 14.27
N ASN A 127 4.45 -7.95 13.90
CA ASN A 127 4.92 -7.95 12.52
C ASN A 127 5.83 -9.16 12.29
N GLN A 128 5.52 -9.95 11.27
CA GLN A 128 6.24 -11.17 10.93
C GLN A 128 7.64 -10.93 10.39
N ASP A 129 7.91 -9.79 9.73
CA ASP A 129 9.26 -9.46 9.27
C ASP A 129 10.21 -9.30 10.46
N THR A 130 9.71 -8.78 11.59
CA THR A 130 10.47 -8.67 12.85
C THR A 130 10.49 -10.00 13.62
N LEU A 131 9.35 -10.68 13.72
CA LEU A 131 9.21 -11.91 14.52
C LEU A 131 9.69 -13.18 13.79
N LYS A 132 9.93 -13.11 12.49
CA LYS A 132 10.45 -14.14 11.58
C LYS A 132 9.55 -15.33 11.30
N SER A 133 8.51 -15.61 12.09
CA SER A 133 7.59 -16.72 11.84
C SER A 133 6.14 -16.43 12.21
N PHE A 134 5.24 -17.14 11.52
CA PHE A 134 3.80 -17.10 11.79
C PHE A 134 3.46 -17.53 13.22
N ASP A 135 4.03 -18.64 13.68
CA ASP A 135 3.79 -19.16 15.04
C ASP A 135 4.20 -18.18 16.14
N LYS A 136 5.30 -17.44 15.92
CA LYS A 136 5.72 -16.39 16.84
C LYS A 136 4.73 -15.24 16.85
N CYS A 137 4.20 -14.83 15.71
CA CYS A 137 3.14 -13.82 15.65
C CYS A 137 1.90 -14.28 16.44
N HIS A 138 1.45 -15.51 16.22
CA HIS A 138 0.29 -16.09 16.89
C HIS A 138 0.48 -16.16 18.41
N LYS A 139 1.66 -16.59 18.86
CA LYS A 139 2.05 -16.60 20.27
C LYS A 139 2.07 -15.20 20.88
N THR A 140 2.69 -14.23 20.20
CA THR A 140 2.75 -12.84 20.67
C THR A 140 1.37 -12.20 20.78
N VAL A 141 0.47 -12.47 19.83
CA VAL A 141 -0.95 -12.05 19.92
C VAL A 141 -1.59 -12.65 21.16
N ALA A 142 -1.45 -13.96 21.37
CA ALA A 142 -2.04 -14.64 22.53
C ALA A 142 -1.52 -14.08 23.87
N GLU A 143 -0.23 -13.79 23.96
CA GLU A 143 0.40 -13.17 25.13
C GLU A 143 -0.11 -11.74 25.37
N SER A 144 -0.21 -10.94 24.30
CA SER A 144 -0.73 -9.56 24.36
C SER A 144 -2.16 -9.52 24.90
N ILE A 145 -3.05 -10.35 24.35
CA ILE A 145 -4.45 -10.39 24.78
C ILE A 145 -4.59 -10.89 26.22
N LYS A 146 -3.81 -11.89 26.65
CA LYS A 146 -3.79 -12.35 28.05
C LYS A 146 -3.31 -11.27 29.02
N ALA A 147 -2.42 -10.39 28.57
CA ALA A 147 -1.99 -9.20 29.32
C ALA A 147 -3.01 -8.06 29.27
N SER A 148 -4.18 -8.25 28.64
CA SER A 148 -5.18 -7.21 28.36
C SER A 148 -4.63 -6.06 27.51
N GLN A 149 -3.68 -6.32 26.63
CA GLN A 149 -3.14 -5.34 25.69
C GLN A 149 -3.63 -5.65 24.28
N SER A 150 -4.41 -4.74 23.70
CA SER A 150 -4.85 -4.85 22.30
C SER A 150 -3.64 -4.87 21.36
N CYS A 151 -3.74 -5.57 20.24
CA CYS A 151 -2.64 -5.72 19.29
C CYS A 151 -3.07 -5.57 17.85
N VAL A 152 -2.14 -5.11 17.02
CA VAL A 152 -2.31 -5.05 15.56
C VAL A 152 -1.36 -6.05 14.92
N VAL A 153 -1.91 -6.95 14.10
CA VAL A 153 -1.13 -7.86 13.25
C VAL A 153 -0.90 -7.17 11.90
N ASP A 154 0.24 -6.51 11.78
CA ASP A 154 0.68 -5.74 10.61
C ASP A 154 1.48 -6.64 9.65
N ASN A 155 0.75 -7.59 9.04
CA ASN A 155 1.23 -8.42 7.94
C ASN A 155 0.34 -8.19 6.71
N THR A 156 0.65 -8.83 5.59
CA THR A 156 -0.19 -8.73 4.38
C THR A 156 -1.50 -9.53 4.49
N ASN A 157 -1.46 -10.68 5.19
CA ASN A 157 -2.60 -11.58 5.45
C ASN A 157 -3.51 -11.85 4.22
N PRO A 158 -2.94 -12.31 3.09
CA PRO A 158 -3.65 -12.36 1.80
C PRO A 158 -4.78 -13.40 1.76
N SER A 159 -4.58 -14.60 2.32
CA SER A 159 -5.52 -15.71 2.18
C SER A 159 -6.46 -15.83 3.37
N LYS A 160 -7.66 -16.36 3.11
CA LYS A 160 -8.67 -16.68 4.13
C LYS A 160 -8.12 -17.67 5.14
N GLN A 161 -7.29 -18.61 4.69
CA GLN A 161 -6.65 -19.59 5.58
C GLN A 161 -5.74 -18.92 6.62
N THR A 162 -4.88 -17.98 6.22
CA THR A 162 -4.01 -17.24 7.16
C THR A 162 -4.83 -16.43 8.15
N ARG A 163 -5.91 -15.78 7.69
CA ARG A 163 -6.79 -14.98 8.56
C ARG A 163 -7.58 -15.85 9.54
N SER A 164 -8.05 -17.03 9.11
CA SER A 164 -8.83 -17.95 9.94
C SER A 164 -8.10 -18.36 11.23
N ALA A 165 -6.77 -18.49 11.19
CA ALA A 165 -5.97 -18.82 12.35
C ALA A 165 -6.01 -17.73 13.44
N TYR A 166 -6.09 -16.45 13.07
CA TYR A 166 -6.27 -15.35 14.02
C TYR A 166 -7.72 -15.26 14.52
N VAL A 167 -8.71 -15.51 13.65
CA VAL A 167 -10.12 -15.55 14.07
C VAL A 167 -10.36 -16.66 15.10
N LEU A 168 -9.83 -17.87 14.85
CA LEU A 168 -9.92 -18.98 15.80
C LEU A 168 -9.21 -18.66 17.12
N LEU A 169 -8.08 -17.95 17.07
CA LEU A 169 -7.39 -17.49 18.28
C LEU A 169 -8.24 -16.49 19.07
N ALA A 170 -8.85 -15.51 18.40
CA ALA A 170 -9.72 -14.53 19.03
C ALA A 170 -10.89 -15.20 19.76
N ARG A 171 -11.56 -16.17 19.11
CA ARG A 171 -12.62 -16.98 19.71
C ARG A 171 -12.14 -17.75 20.94
N LYS A 172 -10.97 -18.40 20.84
CA LYS A 172 -10.38 -19.15 21.97
C LYS A 172 -10.06 -18.24 23.16
N LEU A 173 -9.65 -17.00 22.91
CA LEU A 173 -9.31 -16.01 23.93
C LEU A 173 -10.52 -15.17 24.38
N SER A 174 -11.69 -15.39 23.78
CA SER A 174 -12.91 -14.61 24.04
C SER A 174 -12.71 -13.10 23.89
N CYS A 175 -11.95 -12.67 22.88
CA CYS A 175 -11.70 -11.26 22.57
C CYS A 175 -12.27 -10.89 21.19
N GLN A 176 -12.51 -9.61 20.98
CA GLN A 176 -12.95 -9.09 19.69
C GLN A 176 -11.82 -9.19 18.65
N ILE A 177 -12.20 -9.37 17.39
CA ILE A 177 -11.31 -9.29 16.23
C ILE A 177 -11.92 -8.43 15.12
N ARG A 178 -11.20 -7.38 14.74
CA ARG A 178 -11.57 -6.50 13.61
C ARG A 178 -10.61 -6.68 12.44
N CYS A 179 -11.13 -6.53 11.23
CA CYS A 179 -10.30 -6.47 10.03
C CYS A 179 -10.16 -5.03 9.55
N VAL A 180 -8.93 -4.59 9.27
CA VAL A 180 -8.63 -3.33 8.59
C VAL A 180 -8.05 -3.69 7.23
N TYR A 181 -8.91 -3.64 6.20
CA TYR A 181 -8.61 -4.02 4.84
C TYR A 181 -8.20 -2.80 4.01
N PHE A 182 -6.94 -2.76 3.58
CA PHE A 182 -6.40 -1.73 2.69
C PHE A 182 -6.78 -2.09 1.24
N THR A 183 -7.63 -1.25 0.64
CA THR A 183 -8.27 -1.49 -0.67
C THR A 183 -7.40 -1.10 -1.85
N ALA A 184 -6.22 -0.54 -1.60
CA ALA A 184 -5.36 -0.02 -2.65
C ALA A 184 -4.95 -1.14 -3.64
N PRO A 185 -5.05 -0.88 -4.96
CA PRO A 185 -4.74 -1.88 -5.97
C PRO A 185 -3.24 -2.24 -5.98
N ILE A 186 -2.92 -3.41 -6.51
CA ILE A 186 -1.53 -3.91 -6.58
C ILE A 186 -0.62 -2.97 -7.37
N GLU A 187 -1.13 -2.37 -8.45
CA GLU A 187 -0.34 -1.45 -9.25
C GLU A 187 0.00 -0.17 -8.48
N LEU A 188 -0.93 0.36 -7.66
CA LEU A 188 -0.63 1.44 -6.72
C LEU A 188 0.41 1.00 -5.69
N ALA A 189 0.28 -0.22 -5.15
CA ALA A 189 1.23 -0.75 -4.17
C ALA A 189 2.67 -0.84 -4.72
N LYS A 190 2.82 -1.24 -6.00
CA LYS A 190 4.11 -1.25 -6.71
C LYS A 190 4.64 0.17 -6.95
N HIS A 191 3.78 1.07 -7.40
CA HIS A 191 4.10 2.50 -7.56
C HIS A 191 4.61 3.10 -6.24
N ASN A 192 3.87 2.88 -5.16
CA ASN A 192 4.22 3.38 -3.84
C ASN A 192 5.49 2.71 -3.27
N ASN A 193 5.82 1.49 -3.71
CA ASN A 193 7.08 0.84 -3.37
C ASN A 193 8.28 1.58 -3.96
N VAL A 194 8.21 2.01 -5.23
CA VAL A 194 9.25 2.80 -5.88
C VAL A 194 9.33 4.20 -5.23
N TYR A 195 8.18 4.87 -5.07
CA TYR A 195 8.13 6.19 -4.45
C TYR A 195 8.81 6.22 -3.07
N ARG A 196 8.50 5.25 -2.21
CA ARG A 196 9.01 5.16 -0.84
C ARG A 196 10.50 4.79 -0.74
N VAL A 197 11.13 4.42 -1.84
CA VAL A 197 12.58 4.15 -1.87
C VAL A 197 13.34 5.38 -2.34
N PHE A 198 12.81 6.08 -3.35
CA PHE A 198 13.55 7.15 -4.04
C PHE A 198 13.13 8.57 -3.65
N HIS A 199 11.95 8.75 -3.03
CA HIS A 199 11.38 10.08 -2.77
C HIS A 199 11.03 10.36 -1.30
N THR A 200 11.28 9.43 -0.37
CA THR A 200 11.09 9.68 1.07
C THR A 200 12.42 9.79 1.79
N SER A 201 12.50 10.67 2.80
CA SER A 201 13.71 10.93 3.59
C SER A 201 14.27 9.71 4.34
N ASN A 202 15.60 9.73 4.57
CA ASN A 202 16.42 8.61 5.06
C ASN A 202 16.01 7.98 6.41
N GLU A 203 15.19 8.62 7.25
CA GLU A 203 14.79 8.05 8.56
C GLU A 203 13.98 6.75 8.44
N ASP A 204 13.42 6.48 7.26
CA ASP A 204 12.60 5.31 6.98
C ASP A 204 13.16 4.55 5.76
N SER A 205 14.50 4.55 5.55
CA SER A 205 15.16 3.93 4.39
C SER A 205 14.68 2.48 4.20
N ARG A 206 13.89 2.23 3.15
CA ARG A 206 13.38 0.89 2.83
C ARG A 206 14.07 0.38 1.57
N SER A 207 14.29 -0.93 1.53
CA SER A 207 14.70 -1.58 0.29
C SER A 207 13.50 -1.68 -0.65
N LEU A 208 13.79 -1.59 -1.96
CA LEU A 208 12.79 -1.87 -2.98
C LEU A 208 12.34 -3.32 -2.85
N LEU A 209 11.06 -3.53 -2.57
CA LEU A 209 10.51 -4.88 -2.55
C LEU A 209 10.50 -5.46 -3.98
N PRO A 210 10.88 -6.74 -4.16
CA PRO A 210 10.88 -7.37 -5.46
C PRO A 210 9.44 -7.56 -5.97
N THR A 211 9.25 -7.58 -7.28
CA THR A 211 7.95 -7.84 -7.93
C THR A 211 7.29 -9.12 -7.43
N LEU A 212 8.09 -10.14 -7.10
CA LEU A 212 7.61 -11.41 -6.54
C LEU A 212 6.78 -11.23 -5.26
N ALA A 213 7.08 -10.23 -4.43
CA ALA A 213 6.31 -9.96 -3.21
C ALA A 213 4.86 -9.55 -3.55
N PHE A 214 4.68 -8.71 -4.58
CA PHE A 214 3.37 -8.26 -5.06
C PHE A 214 2.64 -9.39 -5.80
N SER A 215 3.32 -10.11 -6.68
CA SER A 215 2.72 -11.23 -7.42
C SER A 215 2.32 -12.37 -6.50
N SER A 216 3.12 -12.68 -5.48
CA SER A 216 2.80 -13.68 -4.45
C SER A 216 1.59 -13.26 -3.63
N TYR A 217 1.52 -11.99 -3.21
CA TYR A 217 0.33 -11.47 -2.54
C TYR A 217 -0.91 -11.61 -3.42
N ALA A 218 -0.85 -11.11 -4.66
CA ALA A 218 -1.99 -11.11 -5.58
C ALA A 218 -2.49 -12.54 -5.87
N LYS A 219 -1.57 -13.50 -6.07
CA LYS A 219 -1.90 -14.91 -6.29
C LYS A 219 -2.66 -15.54 -5.12
N ASN A 220 -2.31 -15.17 -3.89
CA ASN A 220 -2.88 -15.76 -2.68
C ASN A 220 -4.03 -14.92 -2.09
N PHE A 221 -4.36 -13.78 -2.70
CA PHE A 221 -5.32 -12.85 -2.14
C PHE A 221 -6.75 -13.34 -2.31
N GLU A 222 -7.46 -13.41 -1.19
CA GLU A 222 -8.90 -13.61 -1.12
C GLU A 222 -9.49 -12.40 -0.38
N GLU A 223 -10.44 -11.69 -0.99
CA GLU A 223 -11.04 -10.49 -0.37
C GLU A 223 -11.63 -10.85 1.01
N PRO A 224 -11.29 -10.10 2.07
CA PRO A 224 -11.80 -10.40 3.40
C PRO A 224 -13.30 -10.16 3.48
N ALA A 225 -14.00 -10.97 4.27
CA ALA A 225 -15.44 -10.85 4.45
C ALA A 225 -15.87 -11.10 5.91
N LEU A 226 -17.01 -10.53 6.33
CA LEU A 226 -17.50 -10.65 7.72
C LEU A 226 -17.77 -12.11 8.11
N GLU A 227 -18.15 -12.94 7.14
CA GLU A 227 -18.44 -14.37 7.30
C GLU A 227 -17.21 -15.18 7.73
N GLU A 228 -16.00 -14.62 7.64
CA GLU A 228 -14.81 -15.22 8.23
C GLU A 228 -14.86 -15.23 9.76
N GLY A 229 -15.67 -14.35 10.36
CA GLY A 229 -15.86 -14.23 11.81
C GLY A 229 -15.23 -12.98 12.42
N PHE A 230 -15.11 -11.90 11.66
CA PHE A 230 -14.72 -10.58 12.18
C PHE A 230 -15.93 -9.89 12.83
N ASP A 231 -15.72 -9.22 13.96
CA ASP A 231 -16.75 -8.41 14.62
C ASP A 231 -17.06 -7.13 13.82
N GLU A 232 -16.04 -6.57 13.17
CA GLU A 232 -16.16 -5.41 12.31
C GLU A 232 -15.10 -5.44 11.20
N MET A 233 -15.43 -4.86 10.05
CA MET A 233 -14.48 -4.57 8.98
C MET A 233 -14.42 -3.07 8.68
N LYS A 234 -13.20 -2.55 8.59
CA LYS A 234 -12.88 -1.23 8.04
C LYS A 234 -12.17 -1.41 6.70
N LYS A 235 -12.67 -0.79 5.65
CA LYS A 235 -11.93 -0.61 4.40
C LYS A 235 -11.14 0.69 4.49
N VAL A 236 -9.83 0.65 4.24
CA VAL A 236 -8.92 1.79 4.25
C VAL A 236 -8.51 2.08 2.83
N ASN A 237 -8.84 3.28 2.35
CA ASN A 237 -8.43 3.75 1.05
C ASN A 237 -7.01 4.32 1.13
N PHE A 238 -6.27 4.24 0.03
CA PHE A 238 -4.99 4.93 -0.03
C PHE A 238 -5.26 6.43 -0.18
N VAL A 239 -4.74 7.22 0.75
CA VAL A 239 -4.73 8.67 0.67
C VAL A 239 -3.28 9.10 0.76
N PHE A 240 -2.84 9.94 -0.18
CA PHE A 240 -1.48 10.45 -0.14
C PHE A 240 -1.38 11.49 0.98
N GLU A 241 -0.39 11.29 1.87
CA GLU A 241 -0.06 12.23 2.94
C GLU A 241 1.36 12.73 2.71
N GLY A 242 1.52 14.04 2.54
CA GLY A 242 2.80 14.69 2.29
C GLY A 242 2.63 16.15 1.87
N THR A 243 3.74 16.83 1.68
CA THR A 243 3.81 18.17 1.09
C THR A 243 3.43 18.15 -0.39
N GLU A 244 3.14 19.32 -0.97
CA GLU A 244 2.84 19.44 -2.40
C GLU A 244 4.01 18.97 -3.30
N SER A 245 5.25 19.19 -2.84
CA SER A 245 6.44 18.70 -3.55
C SER A 245 6.52 17.18 -3.54
N GLU A 246 6.23 16.55 -2.40
CA GLU A 246 6.18 15.09 -2.26
C GLU A 246 5.03 14.50 -3.10
N ARG A 247 3.88 15.18 -3.11
CA ARG A 247 2.73 14.80 -3.94
C ARG A 247 3.06 14.86 -5.42
N SER A 248 3.74 15.93 -5.85
CA SER A 248 4.21 16.09 -7.22
C SER A 248 5.17 14.96 -7.60
N ALA A 249 6.05 14.54 -6.70
CA ALA A 249 6.93 13.39 -6.94
C ALA A 249 6.17 12.06 -6.99
N TRP A 250 5.12 11.90 -6.18
CA TRP A 250 4.25 10.72 -6.23
C TRP A 250 3.41 10.66 -7.50
N HIS A 251 3.06 11.80 -8.11
CA HIS A 251 2.35 11.89 -9.38
C HIS A 251 3.19 11.59 -10.62
N MET A 252 4.50 11.35 -10.48
CA MET A 252 5.33 10.90 -11.59
C MET A 252 5.02 9.44 -11.96
N TYR A 253 5.16 9.06 -13.22
CA TYR A 253 5.16 7.66 -13.64
C TYR A 253 6.44 6.96 -13.13
N LEU A 254 6.31 6.14 -12.08
CA LEU A 254 7.44 5.44 -11.45
C LEU A 254 7.57 3.95 -11.84
N VAL A 255 6.57 3.42 -12.55
CA VAL A 255 6.46 1.99 -12.96
C VAL A 255 5.98 1.87 -14.41
#